data_AF-V2YF09-F1
#
_entry.id   AF-V2YF09-F1
#
_cell.length_a   1.000
_cell.length_b   1.000
_cell.length_c   1.000
_cell.angle_alpha   90.00
_cell.angle_beta   90.00
_cell.angle_gamma   90.00
#
_symmetry.space_group_name_H-M   'P 1'
#
loop_
_entity.id
_entity.type
_entity.pdbx_description
1 polymer ?
#
loop_
_entity_poly.entity_id
_entity_poly.type
_entity_poly.pdbx_seq_one_letter_code
_entity_poly.pdbx_strand_id
1 'polypeptide(L)'
;MELKKPAAAGTMESSDVMVTMCPNPGGGIQIELDSDVKAIFGRAIERTARDVLEEFGVKDALVRMVDKGALDFTIRARVQCAICRSAEVRYDWAKEDPCDRI
;
A
#
# COMPACT_ATOMS: atom_id res chain seq x y z
N MET A 1 -11.47 -7.54 1.81
CA MET A 1 -10.39 -8.55 1.76
C MET A 1 -9.81 -8.73 3.15
N GLU A 2 -9.33 -9.93 3.50
CA GLU A 2 -8.68 -10.21 4.79
C GLU A 2 -7.20 -10.55 4.58
N LEU A 3 -6.34 -10.00 5.43
CA LEU A 3 -4.91 -10.28 5.40
C LEU A 3 -4.63 -11.57 6.17
N LYS A 4 -3.93 -12.52 5.54
CA LYS A 4 -3.67 -13.84 6.14
C LYS A 4 -2.28 -13.92 6.78
N LYS A 5 -1.30 -13.28 6.15
CA LYS A 5 0.10 -13.35 6.58
C LYS A 5 0.79 -12.00 6.47
N PRO A 6 1.82 -11.74 7.28
CA PRO A 6 2.66 -10.57 7.07
C PRO A 6 3.31 -10.62 5.68
N ALA A 7 3.32 -9.49 4.98
CA ALA A 7 3.97 -9.35 3.69
C ALA A 7 4.64 -7.99 3.56
N ALA A 8 5.68 -7.93 2.73
CA ALA A 8 6.34 -6.69 2.37
C ALA A 8 6.45 -6.55 0.85
N ALA A 9 6.42 -5.31 0.37
CA ALA A 9 6.62 -4.95 -1.02
C ALA A 9 7.42 -3.64 -1.12
N GLY A 10 8.34 -3.60 -2.08
CA GLY A 10 9.19 -2.44 -2.35
C GLY A 10 10.61 -2.59 -1.82
N THR A 11 11.34 -1.47 -1.83
CA THR A 11 12.75 -1.39 -1.45
C THR A 11 13.01 -0.14 -0.61
N MET A 12 14.16 -0.10 0.07
CA MET A 12 14.61 1.08 0.84
C MET A 12 15.47 2.02 0.00
N GLU A 13 15.43 1.87 -1.33
CA GLU A 13 16.18 2.68 -2.27
C GLU A 13 15.49 4.03 -2.50
N SER A 14 16.27 5.01 -2.96
CA SER A 14 15.73 6.33 -3.33
C SER A 14 14.63 6.20 -4.39
N SER A 15 13.58 7.01 -4.26
CA SER A 15 12.41 7.02 -5.16
C SER A 15 11.53 5.78 -5.11
N ASP A 16 11.75 4.86 -4.17
CA ASP A 16 10.86 3.73 -3.87
C ASP A 16 10.33 3.82 -2.42
N VAL A 17 9.34 2.99 -2.12
CA VAL A 17 8.73 2.89 -0.79
C VAL A 17 8.72 1.43 -0.34
N MET A 18 9.18 1.18 0.87
CA MET A 18 9.03 -0.11 1.53
C MET A 18 7.70 -0.13 2.29
N VAL A 19 6.77 -0.95 1.82
CA VAL A 19 5.46 -1.18 2.47
C VAL A 19 5.47 -2.54 3.13
N THR A 20 5.27 -2.56 4.44
CA THR A 20 5.07 -3.79 5.23
C THR A 20 3.65 -3.82 5.76
N MET A 21 2.97 -4.94 5.55
CA MET A 21 1.59 -5.15 5.97
C MET A 21 1.50 -6.37 6.85
N CYS A 22 0.81 -6.23 7.98
CA CYS A 22 0.50 -7.31 8.89
C CYS A 22 -1.02 -7.38 9.14
N PRO A 23 -1.58 -8.59 9.30
CA PRO A 23 -2.96 -8.74 9.77
C PRO A 23 -3.13 -8.09 11.15
N ASN A 24 -4.23 -7.35 11.34
CA ASN A 24 -4.53 -6.66 12.60
C ASN A 24 -5.97 -6.93 13.09
N PRO A 25 -6.32 -8.19 13.39
CA PRO A 25 -7.71 -8.58 13.64
C PRO A 25 -8.33 -7.80 14.80
N GLY A 26 -9.38 -7.02 14.51
CA GLY A 26 -10.10 -6.21 15.49
C GLY A 26 -9.39 -4.92 15.91
N GLY A 27 -8.24 -4.61 15.28
CA GLY A 27 -7.46 -3.39 15.54
C GLY A 27 -7.66 -2.29 14.50
N GLY A 28 -8.47 -2.54 13.46
CA GLY A 28 -8.74 -1.59 12.38
C GLY A 28 -7.53 -1.35 11.48
N ILE A 29 -7.60 -0.27 10.69
CA ILE A 29 -6.51 0.20 9.83
C ILE A 29 -5.58 1.10 10.63
N GLN A 30 -4.36 0.63 10.88
CA GLN A 30 -3.29 1.41 11.51
C GLN A 30 -2.20 1.66 10.47
N ILE A 31 -1.88 2.93 10.23
CA ILE A 31 -0.85 3.34 9.26
C ILE A 31 0.24 4.08 10.00
N GLU A 32 1.46 3.57 9.87
CA GLU A 32 2.68 4.22 10.33
C GLU A 32 3.50 4.62 9.11
N LEU A 33 3.70 5.93 8.92
CA LEU A 33 4.49 6.49 7.83
C LEU A 33 5.77 7.14 8.35
N ASP A 34 6.89 6.63 7.89
CA ASP A 34 8.22 7.25 7.95
C ASP A 34 8.59 7.73 6.54
N SER A 35 8.89 9.02 6.38
CA SER A 35 9.19 9.61 5.07
C SER A 35 10.09 10.82 5.22
N ASP A 36 11.08 10.92 4.34
CA ASP A 36 11.98 12.08 4.27
C ASP A 36 11.22 13.35 3.81
N VAL A 37 10.08 13.19 3.12
CA VAL A 37 9.21 14.28 2.61
C VAL A 37 7.88 14.40 3.37
N LYS A 38 7.78 13.77 4.56
CA LYS A 38 6.55 13.72 5.38
C LYS A 38 5.92 15.09 5.64
N ALA A 39 6.74 16.12 5.80
CA ALA A 39 6.29 17.49 6.11
C ALA A 39 5.39 18.09 5.02
N ILE A 40 5.55 17.68 3.76
CA ILE A 40 4.82 18.24 2.62
C ILE A 40 3.82 17.20 2.07
N PHE A 41 4.26 15.95 1.91
CA PHE A 41 3.49 14.91 1.20
C PHE A 41 2.89 13.83 2.11
N GLY A 42 3.20 13.82 3.41
CA GLY A 42 2.79 12.73 4.31
C GLY A 42 1.28 12.45 4.31
N ARG A 43 0.45 13.50 4.27
CA ARG A 43 -1.01 13.35 4.19
C ARG A 43 -1.49 12.75 2.86
N ALA A 44 -0.83 13.09 1.75
CA ALA A 44 -1.18 12.55 0.45
C ALA A 44 -0.85 11.06 0.39
N ILE A 45 0.35 10.68 0.87
CA ILE A 45 0.81 9.28 0.93
C ILE A 45 -0.14 8.43 1.79
N GLU A 46 -0.47 8.91 2.99
CA GLU A 46 -1.41 8.21 3.88
C GLU A 46 -2.79 8.06 3.25
N ARG A 47 -3.27 9.11 2.57
CA ARG A 47 -4.54 9.08 1.85
C ARG A 47 -4.52 8.02 0.73
N THR A 48 -3.49 8.03 -0.12
CA THR A 48 -3.36 7.04 -1.21
C THR A 48 -3.34 5.62 -0.66
N ALA A 49 -2.62 5.36 0.44
CA ALA A 49 -2.61 4.06 1.08
C ALA A 49 -3.99 3.65 1.61
N ARG A 50 -4.74 4.58 2.23
CA ARG A 50 -6.12 4.32 2.70
C ARG A 50 -7.08 4.05 1.55
N ASP A 51 -7.02 4.86 0.50
CA ASP A 51 -7.90 4.72 -0.66
C ASP A 51 -7.71 3.33 -1.29
N VAL A 52 -6.46 2.86 -1.44
CA VAL A 52 -6.16 1.50 -1.92
C VAL A 52 -6.69 0.42 -0.97
N LEU A 53 -6.50 0.57 0.34
CA LEU A 53 -7.02 -0.41 1.31
C LEU A 53 -8.55 -0.51 1.24
N GLU A 54 -9.23 0.62 1.08
CA GLU A 54 -10.68 0.71 0.95
C GLU A 54 -11.16 0.09 -0.37
N GLU A 55 -10.49 0.33 -1.50
CA GLU A 55 -10.76 -0.30 -2.79
C GLU A 55 -10.71 -1.83 -2.71
N PHE A 56 -9.77 -2.39 -1.94
CA PHE A 56 -9.67 -3.83 -1.70
C PHE A 56 -10.59 -4.33 -0.56
N GLY A 57 -11.31 -3.41 0.09
CA GLY A 57 -12.20 -3.69 1.22
C GLY A 57 -11.47 -4.28 2.43
N VAL A 58 -10.21 -3.90 2.66
CA VAL A 58 -9.43 -4.31 3.82
C VAL A 58 -9.88 -3.49 5.03
N LYS A 59 -10.31 -4.16 6.10
CA LYS A 59 -10.80 -3.50 7.33
C LYS A 59 -9.80 -3.48 8.47
N ASP A 60 -8.94 -4.48 8.52
CA ASP A 60 -8.06 -4.78 9.65
C ASP A 60 -6.64 -5.00 9.14
N ALA A 61 -5.81 -3.97 9.23
CA ALA A 61 -4.44 -4.01 8.71
C ALA A 61 -3.52 -3.08 9.49
N LEU A 62 -2.35 -3.58 9.85
CA LEU A 62 -1.23 -2.76 10.31
C LEU A 62 -0.30 -2.53 9.12
N VAL A 63 -0.18 -1.28 8.69
CA VAL A 63 0.62 -0.87 7.53
C VAL A 63 1.75 0.01 8.01
N ARG A 64 2.98 -0.40 7.74
CA ARG A 64 4.20 0.38 7.96
C ARG A 64 4.78 0.75 6.61
N MET A 65 4.96 2.05 6.36
CA MET A 65 5.51 2.57 5.11
C MET A 65 6.77 3.36 5.42
N VAL A 66 7.86 3.02 4.74
CA VAL A 66 9.09 3.80 4.74
C VAL A 66 9.33 4.33 3.35
N ASP A 67 9.13 5.62 3.18
CA ASP A 67 9.16 6.33 1.90
C ASP A 67 10.45 7.14 1.74
N LYS A 68 11.11 6.95 0.60
CA LYS A 68 12.32 7.68 0.21
C LYS A 68 12.07 8.61 -0.99
N GLY A 69 10.92 9.28 -0.98
CA GLY A 69 10.51 10.21 -2.04
C GLY A 69 9.89 9.51 -3.24
N ALA A 70 9.12 8.44 -3.01
CA ALA A 70 8.42 7.73 -4.06
C ALA A 70 7.28 8.57 -4.65
N LEU A 71 7.01 8.35 -5.94
CA LEU A 71 5.87 8.96 -6.62
C LEU A 71 4.57 8.24 -6.24
N ASP A 72 3.44 8.94 -6.32
CA ASP A 72 2.14 8.43 -5.89
C ASP A 72 1.74 7.10 -6.56
N PHE A 73 1.99 6.97 -7.87
CA PHE A 73 1.74 5.71 -8.59
C PHE A 73 2.61 4.55 -8.08
N THR A 74 3.85 4.83 -7.68
CA THR A 74 4.74 3.81 -7.09
C THR A 74 4.18 3.37 -5.75
N ILE A 75 3.78 4.32 -4.91
CA ILE A 75 3.18 4.04 -3.60
C ILE A 75 1.94 3.17 -3.76
N ARG A 76 1.01 3.57 -4.64
CA ARG A 76 -0.21 2.83 -4.96
C ARG A 76 0.11 1.38 -5.37
N ALA A 77 1.00 1.20 -6.35
CA ALA A 77 1.39 -0.12 -6.84
C ALA A 77 2.05 -0.99 -5.76
N ARG A 78 2.90 -0.41 -4.91
CA ARG A 78 3.55 -1.13 -3.80
C ARG A 78 2.54 -1.56 -2.73
N VAL A 79 1.60 -0.69 -2.36
CA VAL A 79 0.54 -1.02 -1.41
C VAL A 79 -0.35 -2.14 -1.96
N GLN A 80 -0.80 -2.04 -3.21
CA GLN A 80 -1.58 -3.10 -3.88
C GLN A 80 -0.81 -4.44 -3.86
N CYS A 81 0.48 -4.41 -4.21
CA CYS A 81 1.32 -5.60 -4.19
C CYS A 81 1.43 -6.22 -2.78
N ALA A 82 1.59 -5.39 -1.74
CA ALA A 82 1.65 -5.85 -0.36
C ALA A 82 0.32 -6.48 0.10
N ILE A 83 -0.82 -5.88 -0.24
CA ILE A 83 -2.16 -6.42 0.03
C ILE A 83 -2.30 -7.80 -0.62
N CYS A 84 -2.00 -7.91 -1.91
CA CYS A 84 -2.16 -9.16 -2.65
C CYS A 84 -1.26 -10.27 -2.13
N ARG A 85 -0.01 -9.96 -1.78
CA ARG A 85 0.91 -10.91 -1.15
C ARG A 85 0.43 -11.35 0.23
N SER A 86 -0.12 -10.43 1.01
CA SER A 86 -0.61 -10.70 2.37
C SER A 86 -1.92 -11.49 2.39
N ALA A 87 -2.82 -11.23 1.45
CA ALA A 87 -4.08 -11.93 1.28
C ALA A 87 -3.95 -13.27 0.51
N GLU A 88 -2.78 -13.52 -0.09
CA GLU A 88 -2.52 -14.66 -0.98
C GLU A 88 -3.45 -14.71 -2.21
N VAL A 89 -3.76 -13.53 -2.73
CA VAL A 89 -4.62 -13.35 -3.90
C VAL A 89 -3.79 -12.84 -5.06
N ARG A 90 -4.02 -13.41 -6.25
CA ARG A 90 -3.45 -12.89 -7.49
C ARG A 90 -4.28 -11.69 -7.95
N TYR A 91 -3.68 -10.51 -7.99
CA TYR A 91 -4.32 -9.33 -8.57
C TYR A 91 -4.37 -9.45 -10.09
N ASP A 92 -5.46 -8.98 -10.67
CA ASP A 92 -5.62 -8.85 -12.10
C ASP A 92 -5.19 -7.46 -12.54
N TRP A 93 -3.92 -7.34 -12.91
CA TRP A 93 -3.29 -6.07 -13.31
C TRP A 93 -3.85 -5.52 -14.63
N ALA A 94 -4.55 -6.33 -15.43
CA ALA A 94 -5.18 -5.89 -16.67
C ALA A 94 -6.29 -4.86 -16.42
N LYS A 95 -6.86 -4.81 -15.21
CA LYS A 95 -7.92 -3.85 -14.84
C LYS A 95 -7.44 -2.40 -14.76
N GLU A 96 -6.14 -2.19 -14.67
CA GLU A 96 -5.53 -0.85 -14.56
C GLU A 96 -4.97 -0.36 -15.90
N ASP A 97 -5.12 -1.13 -16.99
CA ASP A 97 -4.63 -0.75 -18.31
C ASP A 97 -5.53 0.35 -18.91
N PRO A 98 -5.03 1.59 -19.11
CA PRO A 98 -5.82 2.67 -19.68
C PRO A 98 -6.19 2.44 -21.15
N CYS A 99 -5.55 1.46 -21.81
CA CYS A 99 -5.81 1.12 -23.21
C CYS A 99 -7.18 0.42 -23.42
N ASP A 100 -7.74 -0.21 -22.39
CA ASP A 100 -9.03 -0.92 -22.46
C ASP A 100 -10.26 0.01 -22.30
N ARG A 101 -10.05 1.34 -22.24
CA ARG A 101 -11.12 2.35 -22.20
C ARG A 101 -11.39 3.05 -23.54
N ILE A 102 -10.90 2.51 -24.66
CA ILE A 102 -11.12 3.03 -26.02
C ILE A 102 -12.10 2.12 -26.77
#